data_AF-A0AB34J8K3-F1
#
_entry.id   AF-A0AB34J8K3-F1
#
_cell.length_a   1.000
_cell.length_b   1.000
_cell.length_c   1.000
_cell.angle_alpha   90.00
_cell.angle_beta   90.00
_cell.angle_gamma   90.00
#
_symmetry.space_group_name_H-M   'P 1'
#
loop_
_entity.id
_entity.type
_entity.pdbx_description
1 polymer ?
#
loop_
_entity_poly.entity_id
_entity_poly.type
_entity_poly.pdbx_seq_one_letter_code
_entity_poly.pdbx_strand_id
1 'polypeptide(L)'
;MASSATEAAEVLELARKRQLFFLHGVWSRFFPAYEEIRRLIDSGVIGDVCSVHASFCQNDGAGSCSAMAETGIYCAQFLLWVYGGVAPKVSGVAYTLDPDTGLDTHVSAVLQWPCGGKGTFECSLRHPSPRSATICGTKGVIEVPFPFWCPTTVFVQTMSGLGSQTFGDKIELQFPLPEIRDSELLHFVNSQGLRYEAAEVVRCIQDGRTEAAQFGSSECQLVMQLISSIRAHWTS
;
A
#
# COMPACT_ATOMS: atom_id res chain seq x y z
N MET A 1 -13.53 -4.63 -7.21
CA MET A 1 -13.96 -4.65 -5.79
C MET A 1 -14.86 -3.44 -5.53
N ALA A 2 -15.48 -3.34 -4.34
CA ALA A 2 -16.25 -2.19 -3.91
C ALA A 2 -15.60 -0.87 -4.36
N SER A 3 -16.38 -0.05 -5.05
CA SER A 3 -15.97 1.24 -5.60
C SER A 3 -15.99 2.35 -4.53
N SER A 4 -16.58 2.08 -3.36
CA SER A 4 -16.76 3.00 -2.25
C SER A 4 -16.63 2.31 -0.89
N ALA A 5 -16.43 3.11 0.17
CA ALA A 5 -16.45 2.62 1.55
C ALA A 5 -17.79 1.99 1.95
N THR A 6 -18.91 2.48 1.41
CA THR A 6 -20.25 1.95 1.69
C THR A 6 -20.40 0.53 1.14
N GLU A 7 -20.07 0.32 -0.13
CA GLU A 7 -20.11 -1.01 -0.76
C GLU A 7 -19.18 -2.00 -0.04
N ALA A 8 -17.99 -1.55 0.37
CA ALA A 8 -17.07 -2.38 1.13
C ALA A 8 -17.69 -2.79 2.48
N ALA A 9 -18.32 -1.86 3.20
CA ALA A 9 -18.99 -2.14 4.47
C ALA A 9 -20.16 -3.13 4.30
N GLU A 10 -20.93 -3.04 3.22
CA GLU A 10 -22.02 -3.98 2.93
C GLU A 10 -21.51 -5.41 2.71
N VAL A 11 -20.45 -5.57 1.92
CA VAL A 11 -19.84 -6.89 1.65
C VAL A 11 -19.23 -7.47 2.93
N LEU A 12 -18.50 -6.65 3.69
CA LEU A 12 -17.88 -7.05 4.96
C LEU A 12 -18.94 -7.47 5.99
N GLU A 13 -20.03 -6.70 6.12
CA GLU A 13 -21.11 -7.02 7.05
C GLU A 13 -21.86 -8.29 6.65
N LEU A 14 -22.05 -8.53 5.34
CA LEU A 14 -22.64 -9.76 4.86
C LEU A 14 -21.74 -10.97 5.14
N ALA A 15 -20.44 -10.87 4.87
CA ALA A 15 -19.47 -11.92 5.16
C ALA A 15 -19.44 -12.26 6.65
N ARG A 16 -19.41 -11.23 7.52
CA ARG A 16 -19.48 -11.38 8.97
C ARG A 16 -20.77 -12.04 9.44
N LYS A 17 -21.95 -11.58 8.96
CA LYS A 17 -23.25 -12.18 9.31
C LYS A 17 -23.36 -13.64 8.91
N ARG A 18 -22.72 -14.03 7.80
CA ARG A 18 -22.75 -15.39 7.27
C ARG A 18 -21.58 -16.26 7.72
N GLN A 19 -20.66 -15.72 8.51
CA GLN A 19 -19.42 -16.39 8.93
C GLN A 19 -18.63 -16.93 7.72
N LEU A 20 -18.59 -16.14 6.64
CA LEU A 20 -17.84 -16.47 5.44
C LEU A 20 -16.45 -15.84 5.50
N PHE A 21 -15.48 -16.55 4.94
CA PHE A 21 -14.15 -15.98 4.74
C PHE A 21 -14.21 -14.81 3.75
N PHE A 22 -13.58 -13.69 4.10
CA PHE A 22 -13.39 -12.54 3.23
C PHE A 22 -11.92 -12.12 3.22
N LEU A 23 -11.42 -11.80 2.03
CA LEU A 23 -10.15 -11.14 1.82
C LEU A 23 -10.28 -10.13 0.68
N HIS A 24 -9.86 -8.90 0.93
CA HIS A 24 -9.63 -7.93 -0.14
C HIS A 24 -8.25 -8.23 -0.75
N GLY A 25 -8.18 -8.37 -2.08
CA GLY A 25 -6.97 -8.71 -2.84
C GLY A 25 -5.88 -7.62 -2.88
N VAL A 26 -5.44 -7.13 -1.71
CA VAL A 26 -4.20 -6.35 -1.54
C VAL A 26 -3.06 -7.31 -1.26
N TRP A 27 -2.66 -8.07 -2.28
CA TRP A 27 -1.63 -9.10 -2.22
C TRP A 27 -0.28 -8.64 -1.66
N SER A 28 0.04 -7.33 -1.76
CA SER A 28 1.27 -6.72 -1.20
C SER A 28 1.52 -7.10 0.26
N ARG A 29 0.45 -7.17 1.07
CA ARG A 29 0.52 -7.44 2.51
C ARG A 29 1.06 -8.82 2.87
N PHE A 30 1.12 -9.73 1.90
CA PHE A 30 1.56 -11.11 2.12
C PHE A 30 2.99 -11.35 1.64
N PHE A 31 3.66 -10.36 1.04
CA PHE A 31 5.07 -10.48 0.69
C PHE A 31 5.94 -10.51 1.96
N PRO A 32 6.94 -11.43 2.06
CA PRO A 32 7.86 -11.46 3.19
C PRO A 32 8.58 -10.13 3.46
N ALA A 33 8.78 -9.32 2.42
CA ALA A 33 9.31 -7.98 2.53
C ALA A 33 8.45 -7.06 3.43
N TYR A 34 7.12 -7.18 3.43
CA TYR A 34 6.26 -6.40 4.34
C TYR A 34 6.47 -6.82 5.79
N GLU A 35 6.61 -8.11 6.08
CA GLU A 35 6.92 -8.59 7.43
C GLU A 35 8.27 -8.04 7.92
N GLU A 36 9.28 -8.03 7.05
CA GLU A 36 10.60 -7.50 7.41
C GLU A 36 10.58 -5.98 7.59
N ILE A 37 9.88 -5.23 6.73
CA ILE A 37 9.71 -3.78 6.92
C ILE A 37 9.02 -3.49 8.26
N ARG A 38 7.98 -4.27 8.63
CA ARG A 38 7.34 -4.16 9.96
C ARG A 38 8.35 -4.39 11.07
N ARG A 39 9.12 -5.47 10.99
CA ARG A 39 10.16 -5.80 11.98
C ARG A 39 11.18 -4.67 12.13
N LEU A 40 11.61 -4.05 11.02
CA LEU A 40 12.53 -2.91 11.04
C LEU A 40 11.91 -1.69 11.73
N ILE A 41 10.67 -1.32 11.40
CA ILE A 41 9.94 -0.23 12.05
C ILE A 41 9.83 -0.49 13.56
N ASP A 42 9.34 -1.67 13.94
CA ASP A 42 9.06 -2.02 15.34
C ASP A 42 10.34 -2.17 16.17
N SER A 43 11.47 -2.53 15.53
CA SER A 43 12.77 -2.56 16.20
C SER A 43 13.31 -1.17 16.57
N GLY A 44 12.76 -0.10 15.98
CA GLY A 44 13.24 1.26 16.17
C GLY A 44 14.57 1.56 15.49
N VAL A 45 15.01 0.74 14.53
CA VAL A 45 16.29 0.94 13.82
C VAL A 45 16.33 2.28 13.06
N ILE A 46 15.20 2.74 12.55
CA ILE A 46 15.03 4.08 11.95
C ILE A 46 14.45 5.11 12.92
N GLY A 47 14.30 4.77 14.20
CA GLY A 47 13.61 5.60 15.20
C GLY A 47 12.13 5.80 14.90
N ASP A 48 11.53 6.88 15.44
CA ASP A 48 10.13 7.21 15.19
C ASP A 48 9.89 7.58 13.72
N VAL A 49 8.83 7.05 13.12
CA VAL A 49 8.43 7.36 11.74
C VAL A 49 7.90 8.80 11.65
N CYS A 50 8.54 9.61 10.81
CA CYS A 50 8.21 11.03 10.59
C CYS A 50 7.41 11.26 9.31
N SER A 51 7.83 10.63 8.21
CA SER A 51 7.17 10.77 6.92
C SER A 51 7.22 9.50 6.07
N VAL A 52 6.21 9.32 5.22
CA VAL A 52 6.12 8.21 4.28
C VAL A 52 5.76 8.75 2.90
N HIS A 53 6.43 8.28 1.86
CA HIS A 53 6.13 8.61 0.47
C HIS A 53 5.89 7.34 -0.34
N ALA A 54 4.93 7.34 -1.25
CA ALA A 54 4.76 6.28 -2.24
C ALA A 54 4.31 6.86 -3.58
N SER A 55 4.77 6.30 -4.68
CA SER A 55 4.23 6.62 -6.01
C SER A 55 3.89 5.35 -6.77
N PHE A 56 2.77 5.36 -7.48
CA PHE A 56 2.42 4.31 -8.43
C PHE A 56 1.75 4.95 -9.65
N CYS A 57 2.57 5.44 -10.57
CA CYS A 57 2.10 5.96 -11.85
C CYS A 57 2.54 5.03 -12.98
N GLN A 58 1.60 4.69 -13.87
CA GLN A 58 1.84 3.96 -15.11
C GLN A 58 1.08 4.63 -16.25
N ASN A 59 1.45 4.34 -17.49
CA ASN A 59 0.70 4.82 -18.66
C ASN A 59 -0.05 3.64 -19.27
N ASP A 60 -1.22 3.33 -18.71
CA ASP A 60 -2.00 2.13 -19.03
C ASP A 60 -3.41 2.48 -19.52
N GLY A 61 -3.52 3.57 -20.29
CA GLY A 61 -4.79 4.02 -20.88
C GLY A 61 -5.67 4.77 -19.88
N ALA A 62 -5.26 5.99 -19.53
CA ALA A 62 -6.08 6.90 -18.73
C ALA A 62 -7.52 7.03 -19.26
N GLY A 63 -8.48 6.97 -18.33
CA GLY A 63 -9.92 6.98 -18.65
C GLY A 63 -10.53 5.58 -18.83
N SER A 64 -9.72 4.51 -18.92
CA SER A 64 -10.24 3.14 -18.97
C SER A 64 -10.70 2.60 -17.60
N CYS A 65 -10.09 3.11 -16.54
CA CYS A 65 -10.35 2.78 -15.14
C CYS A 65 -9.88 3.94 -14.23
N SER A 66 -10.23 3.88 -12.95
CA SER A 66 -9.80 4.86 -11.95
C SER A 66 -8.37 4.59 -11.49
N ALA A 67 -7.49 5.60 -11.60
CA ALA A 67 -6.12 5.54 -11.11
C ALA A 67 -6.07 5.26 -9.60
N MET A 68 -6.93 5.90 -8.81
CA MET A 68 -7.02 5.72 -7.37
C MET A 68 -7.45 4.30 -6.99
N ALA A 69 -8.36 3.69 -7.75
CA ALA A 69 -8.77 2.30 -7.50
C ALA A 69 -7.71 1.28 -7.91
N GLU A 70 -6.99 1.52 -9.01
CA GLU A 70 -6.05 0.56 -9.56
C GLU A 70 -4.66 0.64 -8.92
N THR A 71 -4.08 1.84 -8.87
CA THR A 71 -2.70 2.06 -8.41
C THR A 71 -2.66 2.80 -7.09
N GLY A 72 -3.57 3.74 -6.86
CA GLY A 72 -3.67 4.52 -5.61
C GLY A 72 -3.99 3.68 -4.37
N ILE A 73 -4.69 2.56 -4.52
CA ILE A 73 -4.96 1.63 -3.42
C ILE A 73 -3.67 1.09 -2.78
N TYR A 74 -2.64 0.79 -3.58
CA TYR A 74 -1.36 0.29 -3.09
C TYR A 74 -0.58 1.37 -2.33
N CYS A 75 -0.68 2.62 -2.77
CA CYS A 75 -0.11 3.76 -2.05
C CYS A 75 -0.85 3.99 -0.72
N ALA A 76 -2.19 4.07 -0.76
CA ALA A 76 -3.03 4.35 0.41
C ALA A 76 -2.87 3.27 1.48
N GLN A 77 -2.94 1.99 1.10
CA GLN A 77 -2.76 0.89 2.04
C GLN A 77 -1.36 0.86 2.66
N PHE A 78 -0.31 1.21 1.91
CA PHE A 78 1.06 1.20 2.40
C PHE A 78 1.26 2.28 3.46
N LEU A 79 0.79 3.50 3.20
CA LEU A 79 0.88 4.60 4.15
C LEU A 79 0.08 4.30 5.44
N LEU A 80 -1.17 3.82 5.31
CA LEU A 80 -1.99 3.42 6.46
C LEU A 80 -1.33 2.30 7.27
N TRP A 81 -0.75 1.32 6.58
CA TRP A 81 -0.04 0.22 7.20
C TRP A 81 1.14 0.71 8.03
N VAL A 82 2.03 1.53 7.45
CA VAL A 82 3.23 2.02 8.15
C VAL A 82 2.88 2.68 9.48
N TYR A 83 1.81 3.48 9.49
CA TYR A 83 1.29 4.14 10.69
C TYR A 83 0.32 3.28 11.54
N GLY A 84 0.38 1.95 11.40
CA GLY A 84 -0.30 1.01 12.29
C GLY A 84 -1.81 0.97 12.15
N GLY A 85 -2.36 1.28 10.97
CA GLY A 85 -3.80 1.26 10.74
C GLY A 85 -4.55 2.42 11.42
N VAL A 86 -3.86 3.52 11.71
CA VAL A 86 -4.48 4.75 12.22
C VAL A 86 -4.97 5.61 11.05
N ALA A 87 -6.20 6.13 11.15
CA ALA A 87 -6.76 7.03 10.14
C ALA A 87 -6.03 8.39 10.11
N PRO A 88 -5.59 8.86 8.93
CA PRO A 88 -5.07 10.21 8.78
C PRO A 88 -6.18 11.23 8.53
N LYS A 89 -5.86 12.49 8.75
CA LYS A 89 -6.56 13.61 8.12
C LYS A 89 -6.04 13.82 6.70
N VAL A 90 -6.94 14.01 5.73
CA VAL A 90 -6.58 14.50 4.39
C VAL A 90 -6.31 16.00 4.46
N SER A 91 -5.08 16.41 4.18
CA SER A 91 -4.63 17.81 4.28
C SER A 91 -4.63 18.53 2.94
N GLY A 92 -4.53 17.80 1.83
CA GLY A 92 -4.59 18.36 0.48
C GLY A 92 -4.68 17.26 -0.58
N VAL A 93 -5.37 17.57 -1.68
CA VAL A 93 -5.57 16.68 -2.82
C VAL A 93 -5.41 17.48 -4.10
N ALA A 94 -4.63 16.96 -5.04
CA ALA A 94 -4.61 17.39 -6.43
C ALA A 94 -5.06 16.21 -7.29
N TYR A 95 -5.95 16.44 -8.24
CA TYR A 95 -6.51 15.36 -9.06
C TYR A 95 -6.79 15.81 -10.49
N THR A 96 -6.93 14.86 -11.40
CA THR A 96 -7.41 15.07 -12.76
C THR A 96 -8.47 14.05 -13.07
N LEU A 97 -9.60 14.52 -13.59
CA LEU A 97 -10.66 13.67 -14.11
C LEU A 97 -10.57 13.57 -15.62
N ASP A 98 -10.82 12.37 -16.14
CA ASP A 98 -11.15 12.20 -17.53
C ASP A 98 -12.51 12.85 -17.81
N PRO A 99 -12.62 13.75 -18.80
CA PRO A 99 -13.85 14.51 -19.04
C PRO A 99 -14.99 13.65 -19.62
N ASP A 100 -14.68 12.55 -20.31
CA ASP A 100 -15.68 11.72 -20.97
C ASP A 100 -16.26 10.67 -20.02
N THR A 101 -15.42 10.08 -19.17
CA THR A 101 -15.78 8.99 -18.26
C THR A 101 -16.01 9.46 -16.82
N GLY A 102 -15.50 10.64 -16.43
CA GLY A 102 -15.53 11.14 -15.06
C GLY A 102 -14.59 10.38 -14.10
N LEU A 103 -13.79 9.44 -14.60
CA LEU A 103 -12.85 8.66 -13.80
C LEU A 103 -11.59 9.47 -13.50
N ASP A 104 -11.04 9.31 -12.30
CA ASP A 104 -9.76 9.93 -11.97
C ASP A 104 -8.61 9.27 -12.73
N THR A 105 -7.78 10.08 -13.37
CA THR A 105 -6.64 9.64 -14.18
C THR A 105 -5.30 9.94 -13.51
N HIS A 106 -5.31 10.85 -12.54
CA HIS A 106 -4.18 11.21 -11.71
C HIS A 106 -4.71 11.72 -10.36
N VAL A 107 -4.09 11.28 -9.27
CA VAL A 107 -4.37 11.76 -7.91
C VAL A 107 -3.06 11.86 -7.14
N SER A 108 -2.86 13.00 -6.48
CA SER A 108 -1.82 13.24 -5.50
C SER A 108 -2.45 13.69 -4.18
N ALA A 109 -2.02 13.13 -3.05
CA ALA A 109 -2.60 13.46 -1.75
C ALA A 109 -1.54 13.68 -0.67
N VAL A 110 -1.84 14.59 0.26
CA VAL A 110 -1.07 14.86 1.47
C VAL A 110 -1.91 14.49 2.69
N LEU A 111 -1.35 13.66 3.57
CA LEU A 111 -2.01 13.04 4.70
C LEU A 111 -1.26 13.39 6.00
N GLN A 112 -2.00 13.54 7.11
CA GLN A 112 -1.46 13.83 8.43
C GLN A 112 -2.03 12.90 9.49
N TRP A 113 -1.15 12.25 10.25
CA TRP A 113 -1.53 11.36 11.34
C TRP A 113 -1.61 12.08 12.70
N PRO A 114 -2.44 11.60 13.64
CA PRO A 114 -2.52 12.13 15.01
C PRO A 114 -1.18 12.11 15.76
N CYS A 115 -0.29 11.15 15.47
CA CYS A 115 1.05 11.08 16.05
C CYS A 115 2.01 12.17 15.55
N GLY A 116 1.57 13.04 14.63
CA GLY A 116 2.41 14.07 14.02
C GLY A 116 3.03 13.65 12.68
N GLY A 117 2.99 12.36 12.34
CA GLY A 117 3.47 11.83 11.06
C GLY A 117 2.81 12.45 9.83
N LYS A 118 3.53 12.41 8.70
CA LYS A 118 3.07 12.89 7.39
C LYS A 118 3.15 11.79 6.34
N GLY A 119 2.28 11.88 5.36
CA GLY A 119 2.30 10.97 4.22
C GLY A 119 2.01 11.72 2.94
N THR A 120 2.70 11.37 1.86
CA THR A 120 2.37 11.83 0.52
C THR A 120 2.30 10.65 -0.42
N PHE A 121 1.36 10.67 -1.34
CA PHE A 121 1.41 9.74 -2.44
C PHE A 121 0.91 10.33 -3.73
N GLU A 122 1.31 9.69 -4.82
CA GLU A 122 0.90 9.98 -6.19
C GLU A 122 0.49 8.67 -6.88
N CYS A 123 -0.62 8.68 -7.61
CA CYS A 123 -1.01 7.60 -8.49
C CYS A 123 -1.58 8.13 -9.80
N SER A 124 -1.28 7.46 -10.92
CA SER A 124 -1.75 7.91 -12.23
C SER A 124 -1.76 6.78 -13.27
N LEU A 125 -2.65 6.91 -14.25
CA LEU A 125 -2.68 6.08 -15.46
C LEU A 125 -2.21 6.83 -16.72
N ARG A 126 -1.59 8.01 -16.55
CA ARG A 126 -1.17 8.90 -17.65
C ARG A 126 0.33 8.90 -17.94
N HIS A 127 1.15 8.59 -16.95
CA HIS A 127 2.60 8.72 -17.04
C HIS A 127 3.30 7.78 -16.06
N PRO A 128 4.58 7.44 -16.27
CA PRO A 128 5.34 6.66 -15.30
C PRO A 128 5.76 7.49 -14.08
N SER A 129 5.99 6.81 -12.96
CA SER A 129 6.77 7.28 -11.81
C SER A 129 7.86 6.25 -11.47
N PRO A 130 8.77 6.52 -10.51
CA PRO A 130 9.71 5.52 -10.01
C PRO A 130 9.06 4.27 -9.44
N ARG A 131 7.75 4.32 -9.11
CA ARG A 131 6.98 3.17 -8.65
C ARG A 131 7.57 2.51 -7.40
N SER A 132 7.95 3.37 -6.45
CA SER A 132 8.67 3.07 -5.22
C SER A 132 7.99 3.69 -3.99
N ALA A 133 8.39 3.25 -2.80
CA ALA A 133 7.98 3.85 -1.53
C ALA A 133 9.17 4.07 -0.58
N THR A 134 9.05 5.05 0.32
CA THR A 134 10.10 5.43 1.27
C THR A 134 9.49 5.75 2.63
N ILE A 135 10.10 5.24 3.70
CA ILE A 135 9.73 5.51 5.09
C ILE A 135 10.91 6.23 5.75
N CYS A 136 10.68 7.47 6.17
CA CYS A 136 11.69 8.31 6.82
C CYS A 136 11.40 8.37 8.31
N GLY A 137 12.33 7.86 9.11
CA GLY A 137 12.31 7.98 10.56
C GLY A 137 13.36 8.98 11.09
N THR A 138 13.33 9.21 12.39
CA THR A 138 14.27 10.11 13.08
C THR A 138 15.73 9.67 13.03
N LYS A 139 16.00 8.38 12.81
CA LYS A 139 17.35 7.77 12.83
C LYS A 139 17.71 7.04 11.53
N GLY A 140 16.89 7.12 10.49
CA GLY A 140 17.18 6.41 9.25
C GLY A 140 16.02 6.38 8.27
N VAL A 141 16.25 5.66 7.17
CA VAL A 141 15.32 5.54 6.06
C VAL A 141 15.19 4.08 5.65
N ILE A 142 13.97 3.65 5.33
CA ILE A 142 13.69 2.41 4.63
C ILE A 142 13.21 2.76 3.22
N GLU A 143 13.81 2.18 2.19
CA GLU A 143 13.41 2.34 0.80
C GLU A 143 12.91 1.02 0.22
N VAL A 144 11.76 1.07 -0.42
CA VAL A 144 11.14 -0.02 -1.15
C VAL A 144 11.14 0.37 -2.64
N PRO A 145 12.16 -0.04 -3.41
CA PRO A 145 12.29 0.33 -4.82
C PRO A 145 11.18 -0.31 -5.68
N PHE A 146 11.22 -0.02 -6.97
CA PHE A 146 10.34 -0.68 -7.94
C PHE A 146 10.49 -2.22 -7.90
N PRO A 147 9.38 -2.99 -7.91
CA PRO A 147 7.98 -2.59 -7.72
C PRO A 147 7.52 -2.65 -6.26
N PHE A 148 7.19 -1.51 -5.62
CA PHE A 148 6.91 -1.51 -4.16
C PHE A 148 5.63 -2.26 -3.74
N TRP A 149 4.69 -2.49 -4.65
CA TRP A 149 3.46 -3.25 -4.37
C TRP A 149 3.67 -4.76 -4.41
N CYS A 150 4.77 -5.25 -4.99
CA CYS A 150 5.17 -6.65 -4.96
C CYS A 150 6.68 -6.78 -4.71
N PRO A 151 7.17 -6.27 -3.57
CA PRO A 151 8.59 -6.00 -3.37
C PRO A 151 9.40 -7.26 -3.09
N THR A 152 10.54 -7.37 -3.77
CA THR A 152 11.55 -8.41 -3.56
C THR A 152 12.86 -7.87 -3.00
N THR A 153 12.97 -6.54 -2.87
CA THR A 153 14.15 -5.86 -2.33
C THR A 153 13.70 -4.73 -1.41
N VAL A 154 14.40 -4.56 -0.29
CA VAL A 154 14.23 -3.46 0.65
C VAL A 154 15.61 -2.96 1.03
N PHE A 155 15.78 -1.64 1.11
CA PHE A 155 17.00 -1.05 1.65
C PHE A 155 16.73 -0.38 2.99
N VAL A 156 17.66 -0.51 3.92
CA VAL A 156 17.65 0.26 5.18
C VAL A 156 18.98 0.97 5.36
N GLN A 157 18.91 2.25 5.73
CA GLN A 157 20.09 3.07 5.96
C GLN A 157 19.89 3.90 7.21
N THR A 158 20.73 3.68 8.22
CA THR A 158 20.70 4.45 9.46
C THR A 158 21.46 5.77 9.29
N MET A 159 21.05 6.76 10.07
CA MET A 159 21.66 8.09 10.10
C MET A 159 22.14 8.37 11.53
N SER A 160 23.32 8.98 11.64
CA SER A 160 23.95 9.30 12.93
C SER A 160 24.50 10.72 12.95
N GLY A 161 24.83 11.21 14.15
CA GLY A 161 25.31 12.57 14.38
C GLY A 161 24.22 13.55 14.83
N LEU A 162 24.65 14.65 15.47
CA LEU A 162 23.81 15.75 15.91
C LEU A 162 24.21 17.01 15.11
N GLY A 163 23.29 17.57 14.31
CA GLY A 163 23.59 18.66 13.38
C GLY A 163 24.00 18.14 12.00
N SER A 164 25.30 18.04 11.73
CA SER A 164 25.83 17.46 10.48
C SER A 164 25.68 15.94 10.49
N GLN A 165 24.49 15.48 10.12
CA GLN A 165 24.15 14.07 10.07
C GLN A 165 24.83 13.36 8.90
N THR A 166 25.19 12.09 9.10
CA THR A 166 25.74 11.22 8.08
C THR A 166 24.97 9.92 8.00
N PHE A 167 24.73 9.46 6.77
CA PHE A 167 24.22 8.12 6.54
C PHE A 167 25.33 7.08 6.73
N GLY A 168 24.99 5.97 7.35
CA GLY A 168 25.82 4.77 7.38
C GLY A 168 25.69 3.96 6.10
N ASP A 169 26.12 2.71 6.16
CA ASP A 169 26.01 1.79 5.03
C ASP A 169 24.54 1.51 4.67
N LYS A 170 24.27 1.43 3.36
CA LYS A 170 22.96 1.05 2.84
C LYS A 170 22.89 -0.47 2.79
N ILE A 171 22.08 -1.06 3.67
CA ILE A 171 21.91 -2.51 3.76
C ILE A 171 20.79 -2.92 2.80
N GLU A 172 21.07 -3.86 1.91
CA GLU A 172 20.10 -4.47 1.00
C GLU A 172 19.58 -5.79 1.56
N LEU A 173 18.25 -5.93 1.58
CA LEU A 173 17.54 -7.14 1.97
C LEU A 173 16.79 -7.68 0.75
N GLN A 174 16.99 -8.95 0.43
CA GLN A 174 16.39 -9.60 -0.74
C GLN A 174 15.42 -10.71 -0.32
N PHE A 175 14.29 -10.79 -1.04
CA PHE A 175 13.20 -11.74 -0.80
C PHE A 175 12.89 -12.43 -2.13
N PRO A 176 13.53 -13.58 -2.41
CA PRO A 176 13.29 -14.32 -3.64
C PRO A 176 11.83 -14.70 -3.81
N LEU A 177 11.34 -14.66 -5.05
CA LEU A 177 9.99 -15.09 -5.38
C LEU A 177 9.88 -16.62 -5.31
N PRO A 178 8.67 -17.15 -5.08
CA PRO A 178 8.45 -18.59 -5.14
C PRO A 178 8.67 -19.11 -6.56
N GLU A 179 9.34 -20.24 -6.69
CA GLU A 179 9.45 -20.92 -7.97
C GLU A 179 8.07 -21.43 -8.43
N ILE A 180 7.70 -21.10 -9.67
CA ILE A 180 6.50 -21.63 -10.33
C ILE A 180 6.86 -22.08 -11.74
N ARG A 181 6.16 -23.10 -12.23
CA ARG A 181 6.25 -23.51 -13.63
C ARG A 181 5.65 -22.42 -14.52
N ASP A 182 6.23 -22.27 -15.70
CA ASP A 182 5.75 -21.36 -16.74
C ASP A 182 5.60 -19.91 -16.27
N SER A 183 6.49 -19.47 -15.37
CA SER A 183 6.44 -18.14 -14.74
C SER A 183 6.54 -16.99 -15.76
N GLU A 184 7.14 -17.26 -16.91
CA GLU A 184 7.24 -16.36 -18.06
C GLU A 184 5.90 -16.08 -18.74
N LEU A 185 4.86 -16.89 -18.48
CA LEU A 185 3.51 -16.66 -19.01
C LEU A 185 2.69 -15.66 -18.16
N LEU A 186 3.22 -15.22 -17.01
CA LEU A 186 2.54 -14.27 -16.15
C LEU A 186 2.53 -12.86 -16.76
N HIS A 187 1.35 -12.23 -16.80
CA HIS A 187 1.17 -10.91 -17.41
C HIS A 187 1.74 -9.75 -16.56
N PHE A 188 1.74 -9.89 -15.23
CA PHE A 188 2.13 -8.81 -14.32
C PHE A 188 3.42 -9.12 -13.56
N VAL A 189 4.20 -8.07 -13.27
CA VAL A 189 5.48 -8.17 -12.57
C VAL A 189 5.32 -8.87 -11.21
N ASN A 190 6.21 -9.81 -10.94
CA ASN A 190 6.28 -10.58 -9.69
C ASN A 190 4.98 -11.34 -9.32
N SER A 191 4.13 -11.70 -10.30
CA SER A 191 2.87 -12.42 -10.05
C SER A 191 3.05 -13.77 -9.35
N GLN A 192 4.26 -14.34 -9.35
CA GLN A 192 4.62 -15.50 -8.52
C GLN A 192 4.28 -15.28 -7.03
N GLY A 193 4.35 -14.03 -6.57
CA GLY A 193 4.03 -13.63 -5.20
C GLY A 193 2.54 -13.78 -4.83
N LEU A 194 1.62 -13.94 -5.79
CA LEU A 194 0.22 -14.29 -5.49
C LEU A 194 0.10 -15.63 -4.72
N ARG A 195 1.13 -16.47 -4.77
CA ARG A 195 1.19 -17.68 -3.92
C ARG A 195 1.17 -17.36 -2.43
N TYR A 196 1.69 -16.21 -2.00
CA TYR A 196 1.71 -15.83 -0.59
C TYR A 196 0.30 -15.58 -0.06
N GLU A 197 -0.50 -14.78 -0.76
CA GLU A 197 -1.90 -14.54 -0.38
C GLU A 197 -2.74 -15.82 -0.49
N ALA A 198 -2.52 -16.64 -1.53
CA ALA A 198 -3.24 -17.89 -1.71
C ALA A 198 -2.95 -18.87 -0.58
N ALA A 199 -1.69 -18.97 -0.14
CA ALA A 199 -1.32 -19.80 1.00
C ALA A 199 -1.97 -19.31 2.30
N GLU A 200 -2.05 -18.00 2.53
CA GLU A 200 -2.72 -17.44 3.71
C GLU A 200 -4.23 -17.68 3.69
N VAL A 201 -4.88 -17.58 2.53
CA VAL A 201 -6.30 -17.93 2.37
C VAL A 201 -6.55 -19.38 2.76
N VAL A 202 -5.74 -20.30 2.23
CA VAL A 202 -5.84 -21.74 2.56
C VAL A 202 -5.66 -21.95 4.06
N ARG A 203 -4.65 -21.33 4.67
CA ARG A 203 -4.39 -21.42 6.12
C ARG A 203 -5.58 -20.92 6.93
N CYS A 204 -6.12 -19.75 6.60
CA CYS A 204 -7.27 -19.19 7.30
C CYS A 204 -8.48 -20.13 7.25
N ILE A 205 -8.79 -20.68 6.07
CA ILE A 205 -9.91 -21.60 5.89
C ILE A 205 -9.71 -22.88 6.71
N GLN A 206 -8.49 -23.45 6.69
CA GLN A 206 -8.16 -24.65 7.46
C GLN A 206 -8.26 -24.41 8.98
N ASP A 207 -7.85 -23.23 9.44
CA ASP A 207 -7.90 -22.82 10.85
C ASP A 207 -9.31 -22.34 11.28
N GLY A 208 -10.31 -22.36 10.39
CA GLY A 208 -11.67 -21.89 10.68
C GLY A 208 -11.77 -20.37 10.87
N ARG A 209 -10.80 -19.61 10.38
CA ARG A 209 -10.77 -18.14 10.43
C ARG A 209 -11.59 -17.55 9.27
N THR A 210 -12.25 -16.43 9.52
CA THR A 210 -13.06 -15.72 8.52
C THR A 210 -12.33 -14.53 7.86
N GLU A 211 -11.10 -14.23 8.26
CA GLU A 211 -10.28 -13.18 7.67
C GLU A 211 -8.78 -13.38 7.95
N ALA A 212 -7.93 -12.84 7.07
CA ALA A 212 -6.48 -12.84 7.23
C ALA A 212 -6.02 -11.75 8.22
N ALA A 213 -4.92 -12.01 8.94
CA ALA A 213 -4.43 -11.07 9.96
C ALA A 213 -3.67 -9.89 9.33
N GLN A 214 -3.03 -10.14 8.18
CA GLN A 214 -2.20 -9.18 7.45
C GLN A 214 -3.02 -8.13 6.69
N PHE A 215 -4.28 -8.45 6.38
CA PHE A 215 -5.26 -7.55 5.75
C PHE A 215 -6.70 -8.00 6.03
N GLY A 216 -7.19 -7.65 7.22
CA GLY A 216 -8.55 -7.97 7.68
C GLY A 216 -9.62 -6.95 7.28
N SER A 217 -10.84 -7.18 7.76
CA SER A 217 -12.01 -6.33 7.49
C SER A 217 -11.80 -4.86 7.90
N SER A 218 -11.18 -4.64 9.07
CA SER A 218 -10.92 -3.30 9.59
C SER A 218 -9.93 -2.51 8.73
N GLU A 219 -8.87 -3.17 8.23
CA GLU A 219 -7.91 -2.52 7.34
C GLU A 219 -8.52 -2.23 5.96
N CYS A 220 -9.28 -3.18 5.42
CA CYS A 220 -10.05 -2.98 4.19
C CYS A 220 -10.96 -1.75 4.31
N GLN A 221 -11.75 -1.66 5.38
CA GLN A 221 -12.65 -0.54 5.60
C GLN A 221 -11.89 0.79 5.72
N LEU A 222 -10.76 0.81 6.44
CA LEU A 222 -9.95 2.00 6.61
C LEU A 222 -9.36 2.50 5.27
N VAL A 223 -8.84 1.60 4.44
CA VAL A 223 -8.33 1.94 3.10
C VAL A 223 -9.45 2.52 2.24
N MET A 224 -10.61 1.87 2.22
CA MET A 224 -11.75 2.33 1.43
C MET A 224 -12.32 3.67 1.93
N GLN A 225 -12.32 3.91 3.24
CA GLN A 225 -12.68 5.20 3.83
C GLN A 225 -11.71 6.30 3.46
N LEU A 226 -10.40 6.03 3.45
CA LEU A 226 -9.40 6.99 3.01
C LEU A 226 -9.57 7.32 1.52
N ILE A 227 -9.71 6.31 0.66
CA ILE A 227 -9.98 6.50 -0.78
C ILE A 227 -11.24 7.34 -0.98
N SER A 228 -12.32 7.04 -0.26
CA SER A 228 -13.59 7.79 -0.35
C SER A 228 -13.44 9.23 0.15
N SER A 229 -12.66 9.45 1.21
CA SER A 229 -12.40 10.78 1.77
C SER A 229 -11.57 11.64 0.83
N ILE A 230 -10.60 11.05 0.13
CA ILE A 230 -9.85 11.71 -0.94
C ILE A 230 -10.82 12.04 -2.07
N ARG A 231 -11.62 11.08 -2.53
CA ARG A 231 -12.66 11.25 -3.57
C ARG A 231 -13.69 12.33 -3.29
N ALA A 232 -13.98 12.61 -2.03
CA ALA A 232 -14.89 13.70 -1.64
C ALA A 232 -14.39 15.10 -2.05
N HIS A 233 -13.11 15.26 -2.42
CA HIS A 233 -12.56 16.51 -2.96
C HIS A 233 -12.88 16.76 -4.44
N TRP A 234 -13.47 15.80 -5.14
CA TRP A 234 -13.82 15.96 -6.55
C TRP A 234 -14.93 17.01 -6.65
N THR A 235 -14.55 18.26 -6.93
CA THR A 235 -15.48 19.32 -7.29
C THR A 235 -15.74 19.25 -8.79
N SER A 236 -17.02 19.15 -9.15
CA SER A 236 -17.56 19.36 -10.50
C SER A 236 -17.45 20.82 -10.93
#